data_AF-A0A2H0FTL3-F1
#
_entry.id   AF-A0A2H0FTL3-F1
#
_cell.length_a   1.000
_cell.length_b   1.000
_cell.length_c   1.000
_cell.angle_alpha   90.00
_cell.angle_beta   90.00
_cell.angle_gamma   90.00
#
_symmetry.space_group_name_H-M   'P 1'
#
loop_
_entity.id
_entity.type
_entity.pdbx_description
1 polymer ?
#
loop_
_entity_poly.entity_id
_entity_poly.type
_entity_poly.pdbx_seq_one_letter_code
_entity_poly.pdbx_strand_id
1 'polypeptide(L)'
;MKKDYKITCKDVMNHICDTLGEDLNSPTCTTLKSHLDSCESCQKYYKSISHTILVYKKDEWEISSDTHNKLLDFLGLEDCD
;
A
#
# COMPACT_ATOMS: atom_id res chain seq x y z
N MET A 1 28.25 21.72 -14.15
CA MET A 1 26.93 22.19 -13.67
C MET A 1 26.32 21.06 -12.86
N LYS A 2 26.25 21.18 -11.52
CA LYS A 2 25.58 20.18 -10.68
C LYS A 2 24.08 20.49 -10.76
N LYS A 3 23.29 19.57 -11.32
CA LYS A 3 21.82 19.69 -11.26
C LYS A 3 21.41 19.38 -9.82
N ASP A 4 20.81 20.34 -9.14
CA ASP A 4 20.16 20.11 -7.85
C ASP A 4 18.94 19.19 -8.06
N TYR A 5 19.13 17.90 -7.84
CA TYR A 5 18.04 16.93 -7.89
C TYR A 5 17.24 17.04 -6.59
N LYS A 6 16.09 17.73 -6.66
CA LYS A 6 15.16 17.83 -5.54
C LYS A 6 14.48 16.47 -5.35
N ILE A 7 14.75 15.81 -4.23
CA ILE A 7 14.16 14.53 -3.85
C ILE A 7 12.63 14.71 -3.77
N THR A 8 11.88 13.87 -4.48
CA THR A 8 10.41 13.87 -4.46
C THR A 8 9.86 12.84 -3.47
N CYS A 9 8.61 13.00 -3.04
CA CYS A 9 7.91 11.98 -2.22
C CYS A 9 7.88 10.61 -2.92
N LYS A 10 7.80 10.59 -4.26
CA LYS A 10 7.86 9.38 -5.06
C LYS A 10 9.23 8.69 -4.96
N ASP A 11 10.32 9.45 -4.96
CA ASP A 11 11.67 8.90 -4.81
C ASP A 11 11.86 8.26 -3.43
N VAL A 12 11.33 8.91 -2.38
CA VAL A 12 11.35 8.37 -1.01
C VAL A 12 10.54 7.08 -0.93
N MET A 13 9.32 7.06 -1.49
CA MET A 13 8.47 5.87 -1.49
C MET A 13 9.10 4.72 -2.28
N ASN A 14 9.70 4.98 -3.43
CA ASN A 14 10.41 3.96 -4.19
C ASN A 14 11.59 3.39 -3.39
N HIS A 15 12.40 4.25 -2.76
CA HIS A 15 13.51 3.78 -1.94
C HIS A 15 13.04 2.94 -0.74
N ILE A 16 11.93 3.34 -0.10
CA ILE A 16 11.31 2.55 0.97
C ILE A 16 10.82 1.21 0.41
N CYS A 17 10.16 1.18 -0.74
CA CYS A 17 9.72 -0.07 -1.38
C CYS A 17 10.89 -0.96 -1.79
N ASP A 18 12.01 -0.39 -2.27
CA ASP A 18 13.21 -1.12 -2.68
C ASP A 18 13.98 -1.66 -1.45
N THR A 19 13.88 -0.97 -0.31
CA THR A 19 14.57 -1.36 0.93
C THR A 19 13.73 -2.31 1.78
N LEU A 20 12.41 -2.10 1.82
CA LEU A 20 11.45 -2.92 2.57
C LEU A 20 10.90 -4.08 1.74
N GLY A 21 10.99 -4.01 0.41
CA GLY A 21 10.71 -5.13 -0.48
C GLY A 21 11.84 -6.14 -0.38
N GLU A 22 11.69 -7.11 0.52
CA GLU A 22 12.64 -8.22 0.61
C GLU A 22 12.81 -8.91 -0.75
N ASP A 23 14.04 -9.33 -1.10
CA ASP A 23 14.27 -10.21 -2.23
C ASP A 23 13.39 -11.46 -2.07
N LEU A 24 12.44 -11.62 -3.00
CA LEU A 24 11.47 -12.72 -2.98
C LEU A 24 12.12 -14.09 -3.14
N ASN A 25 13.38 -14.14 -3.59
CA ASN A 25 14.19 -15.35 -3.69
C ASN A 25 15.19 -15.49 -2.53
N SER A 26 15.14 -14.59 -1.55
CA SER A 26 15.98 -14.72 -0.35
C SER A 26 15.67 -16.05 0.36
N PRO A 27 16.66 -16.61 1.09
CA PRO A 27 16.45 -17.80 1.91
C PRO A 27 15.28 -17.66 2.88
N THR A 28 15.08 -16.45 3.43
CA THR A 28 13.98 -16.13 4.34
C THR A 28 12.62 -16.24 3.65
N CYS A 29 12.44 -15.59 2.49
CA CYS A 29 11.20 -15.68 1.73
C CYS A 29 10.90 -17.12 1.27
N THR A 30 11.91 -17.87 0.86
CA THR A 30 11.75 -19.28 0.44
C THR A 30 11.31 -20.18 1.61
N THR A 31 11.89 -19.96 2.80
CA THR A 31 11.52 -20.68 4.02
C THR A 31 10.10 -20.34 4.45
N LEU A 32 9.74 -19.05 4.43
CA LEU A 32 8.41 -18.58 4.76
C LEU A 32 7.35 -19.14 3.80
N LYS A 33 7.67 -19.17 2.50
CA LYS A 33 6.79 -19.75 1.47
C LYS A 33 6.58 -21.24 1.71
N SER A 34 7.63 -21.99 2.01
CA SER A 34 7.54 -23.43 2.31
C SER A 34 6.69 -23.69 3.56
N HIS A 35 6.80 -22.84 4.59
CA HIS A 35 5.95 -22.91 5.77
C HIS A 35 4.48 -22.60 5.44
N LEU A 36 4.25 -21.53 4.67
CA LEU A 36 2.91 -21.15 4.23
C LEU A 36 2.25 -22.27 3.40
N ASP A 37 3.01 -23.00 2.59
CA ASP A 37 2.48 -24.10 1.77
C ASP A 37 2.13 -25.37 2.58
N SER A 38 2.71 -25.53 3.78
CA SER A 38 2.53 -26.72 4.63
C SER A 38 1.70 -26.50 5.90
N CYS A 39 1.46 -25.25 6.31
CA CYS A 39 0.81 -24.91 7.57
C CYS A 39 -0.61 -24.34 7.36
N GLU A 40 -1.64 -25.11 7.69
CA GLU A 40 -3.06 -24.74 7.46
C GLU A 40 -3.46 -23.42 8.17
N SER A 41 -2.98 -23.18 9.38
CA SER A 41 -3.31 -21.96 10.13
C SER A 41 -2.74 -20.71 9.45
N CYS A 42 -1.51 -20.78 8.96
CA CYS A 42 -0.87 -19.71 8.21
C CYS A 42 -1.53 -19.49 6.86
N GLN A 43 -1.98 -20.54 6.16
CA GLN A 43 -2.76 -20.41 4.93
C GLN A 43 -4.08 -19.66 5.16
N LYS A 44 -4.80 -20.00 6.24
CA LYS A 44 -6.04 -19.31 6.61
C LYS A 44 -5.79 -17.83 6.91
N TYR A 45 -4.74 -17.54 7.68
CA TYR A 45 -4.36 -16.17 7.98
C TYR A 45 -3.99 -15.38 6.73
N TYR A 46 -3.14 -15.94 5.86
CA TYR A 46 -2.75 -15.32 4.60
C TYR A 46 -3.98 -15.02 3.73
N LYS A 47 -4.88 -15.98 3.54
CA LYS A 47 -6.13 -15.79 2.79
C LYS A 47 -7.01 -14.68 3.36
N SER A 48 -7.07 -14.56 4.69
CA SER A 48 -7.82 -13.50 5.37
C SER A 48 -7.23 -12.13 5.01
N ILE A 49 -5.92 -11.95 5.16
CA ILE A 49 -5.23 -10.70 4.83
C ILE A 49 -5.35 -10.36 3.34
N SER A 50 -5.15 -11.36 2.45
CA SER A 50 -5.31 -11.16 1.01
C SER A 50 -6.73 -10.72 0.65
N HIS A 51 -7.77 -11.30 1.27
CA HIS A 51 -9.15 -10.87 1.08
C HIS A 51 -9.36 -9.43 1.54
N THR A 52 -8.87 -9.07 2.74
CA THR A 52 -8.95 -7.70 3.24
C THR A 52 -8.34 -6.72 2.25
N ILE A 53 -7.12 -6.97 1.78
CA ILE A 53 -6.45 -6.13 0.78
C ILE A 53 -7.29 -6.02 -0.51
N LEU A 54 -7.85 -7.13 -0.99
CA LEU A 54 -8.69 -7.12 -2.19
C LEU A 54 -9.95 -6.30 -2.00
N VAL A 55 -10.61 -6.39 -0.85
CA VAL A 55 -11.80 -5.56 -0.54
C VAL A 55 -11.43 -4.08 -0.57
N TYR A 56 -10.36 -3.69 0.13
CA TYR A 56 -9.89 -2.29 0.12
C TYR A 56 -9.41 -1.79 -1.23
N LYS A 57 -8.91 -2.68 -2.11
CA LYS A 57 -8.47 -2.30 -3.47
C LYS A 57 -9.60 -2.27 -4.49
N LYS A 58 -10.62 -3.11 -4.32
CA LYS A 58 -11.71 -3.27 -5.29
C LYS A 58 -12.64 -2.06 -5.29
N ASP A 59 -12.71 -1.39 -4.15
CA ASP A 59 -13.39 -0.13 -4.06
C ASP A 59 -12.39 1.01 -4.30
N GLU A 60 -12.22 1.40 -5.56
CA GLU A 60 -12.04 2.84 -5.84
C GLU A 60 -13.35 3.49 -5.35
N TRP A 61 -13.42 3.81 -4.06
CA TRP A 61 -14.51 4.61 -3.53
C TRP A 61 -14.38 5.99 -4.17
N GLU A 62 -14.97 6.16 -5.34
CA GLU A 62 -15.27 7.48 -5.87
C GLU A 62 -16.31 8.09 -4.92
N ILE A 63 -15.81 8.84 -3.95
CA ILE A 63 -16.64 9.72 -3.16
C ILE A 63 -17.20 10.75 -4.13
N SER A 64 -18.54 10.84 -4.19
CA SER A 64 -19.18 11.87 -5.00
C SER A 64 -18.64 13.25 -4.63
N SER A 65 -18.49 14.14 -5.61
CA SER A 65 -18.05 15.52 -5.37
C SER A 65 -18.91 16.23 -4.33
N ASP A 66 -20.20 15.91 -4.24
CA ASP A 66 -21.11 16.40 -3.20
C ASP A 66 -20.67 15.99 -1.78
N THR A 67 -20.28 14.73 -1.59
CA THR A 67 -19.81 14.23 -0.29
C THR A 67 -18.44 14.83 0.08
N HIS A 68 -17.55 14.98 -0.91
CA HIS A 68 -16.27 15.67 -0.74
C HIS A 68 -16.47 17.12 -0.30
N ASN A 69 -17.31 17.87 -1.02
CA ASN A 69 -17.61 19.27 -0.72
C ASN A 69 -18.27 19.45 0.65
N LYS A 70 -19.20 18.55 1.03
CA LYS A 70 -19.80 18.55 2.38
C LYS A 70 -18.78 18.34 3.48
N LEU A 71 -17.80 17.48 3.24
CA LEU A 71 -16.72 17.25 4.19
C LEU A 71 -15.81 18.47 4.33
N LEU A 72 -15.43 19.09 3.20
CA LEU A 72 -14.61 20.31 3.19
C LEU A 72 -15.32 21.47 3.91
N ASP A 73 -16.60 21.69 3.65
CA ASP A 73 -17.42 22.70 4.33
C ASP A 73 -17.49 22.45 5.86
N PHE A 74 -17.74 21.20 6.26
CA PHE A 74 -17.74 20.81 7.67
C PHE A 74 -16.40 21.06 8.37
N LEU A 75 -15.29 20.85 7.65
CA LEU A 75 -13.93 21.05 8.16
C LEU A 75 -13.43 22.50 8.03
N GLY A 76 -14.16 23.38 7.32
CA GLY A 76 -13.74 24.75 7.01
C GLY A 76 -12.48 24.82 6.15
N LEU A 77 -12.31 23.86 5.23
CA LEU A 77 -11.15 23.75 4.34
C LEU A 77 -11.54 24.08 2.90
N GLU A 78 -10.59 24.61 2.13
CA GLU A 78 -10.70 24.75 0.68
C GLU A 78 -10.10 23.52 -0.03
N ASP A 79 -10.63 23.19 -1.21
CA ASP A 79 -10.13 22.05 -1.97
C ASP A 79 -8.72 22.33 -2.52
N CYS A 80 -7.89 21.29 -2.65
CA CYS A 80 -6.54 21.42 -3.19
C CYS A 80 -6.56 21.10 -4.70
N ASP A 81 -6.31 22.11 -5.54
CA ASP A 81 -6.12 21.95 -7.00
C ASP A 81 -4.95 21.02 -7.39
#